data_AF-M8BPH3-F1
#
_entry.id   AF-M8BPH3-F1
#
_cell.length_a   1.000
_cell.length_b   1.000
_cell.length_c   1.000
_cell.angle_alpha   90.00
_cell.angle_beta   90.00
_cell.angle_gamma   90.00
#
_symmetry.space_group_name_H-M   'P 1'
#
loop_
_entity.id
_entity.type
_entity.pdbx_description
1 polymer ?
#
loop_
_entity_poly.entity_id
_entity_poly.type
_entity_poly.pdbx_seq_one_letter_code
_entity_poly.pdbx_strand_id
1 'polypeptide(L)'
;MATEAGHPAWFLTAAEGYVGDRSNARTATGFTRKGLSIKASFFPNRPPQPSKLWVHCQEAVHVDTPRVLCIAGDLILFRVDISDCVPDSRFSMRQDCDYFIYRADPNLPVLTLLTEMRSRCFEDRDAGAQEPDATVDDDPYYTEGSYYYVQAADNDQE
;
A
#
# COMPACT_ATOMS: atom_id res chain seq x y z
N MET A 1 24.94 2.20 27.09
CA MET A 1 24.33 0.89 26.77
C MET A 1 23.09 1.17 25.95
N ALA A 2 23.25 1.39 24.64
CA ALA A 2 22.12 1.59 23.73
C ALA A 2 21.62 0.20 23.32
N THR A 3 20.37 -0.10 23.63
CA THR A 3 19.66 -1.24 23.06
C THR A 3 19.47 -0.95 21.59
N GLU A 4 20.32 -1.54 20.75
CA GLU A 4 20.07 -1.72 19.33
C GLU A 4 18.75 -2.51 19.23
N ALA A 5 17.65 -1.81 18.99
CA ALA A 5 16.36 -2.42 18.73
C ALA A 5 16.47 -3.11 17.36
N GLY A 6 17.02 -4.32 17.36
CA GLY A 6 17.16 -5.14 16.17
C GLY A 6 15.84 -5.15 15.42
N HIS A 7 15.83 -4.52 14.26
CA HIS A 7 14.69 -4.50 13.36
C HIS A 7 14.24 -5.95 13.15
N PRO A 8 12.96 -6.31 13.39
CA PRO A 8 12.53 -7.68 13.21
C PRO A 8 12.52 -8.00 11.70
N ALA A 9 13.62 -8.54 11.20
CA ALA A 9 13.79 -9.01 9.85
C ALA A 9 13.07 -10.35 9.67
N TRP A 10 11.72 -10.37 9.59
CA TRP A 10 10.91 -11.52 9.14
C TRP A 10 9.41 -11.41 9.49
N PHE A 11 8.62 -10.67 8.71
CA PHE A 11 7.21 -11.03 8.57
C PHE A 11 7.04 -11.82 7.28
N LEU A 12 6.74 -13.11 7.40
CA LEU A 12 6.10 -13.80 6.29
C LEU A 12 4.67 -13.28 6.22
N THR A 13 4.24 -12.73 5.10
CA THR A 13 2.84 -12.37 4.87
C THR A 13 2.31 -13.17 3.70
N ALA A 14 1.06 -13.63 3.81
CA ALA A 14 0.36 -14.10 2.64
C ALA A 14 0.16 -12.93 1.67
N ALA A 15 0.15 -13.22 0.36
CA ALA A 15 -0.17 -12.22 -0.66
C ALA A 15 -1.63 -11.72 -0.52
N GLU A 16 -2.50 -12.54 0.06
CA GLU A 16 -3.89 -12.21 0.34
C GLU A 16 -4.07 -11.89 1.82
N GLY A 17 -4.80 -10.82 2.11
CA GLY A 17 -5.30 -10.51 3.44
C GLY A 17 -6.69 -11.07 3.67
N TYR A 18 -7.37 -10.56 4.69
CA TYR A 18 -8.66 -11.06 5.15
C TYR A 18 -9.63 -9.90 5.29
N VAL A 19 -10.89 -10.14 4.92
CA VAL A 19 -11.98 -9.19 5.16
C VAL A 19 -12.62 -9.50 6.51
N GLY A 20 -12.72 -8.49 7.39
CA GLY A 20 -13.42 -8.63 8.65
C GLY A 20 -13.02 -7.61 9.71
N ASP A 21 -13.93 -7.38 10.66
CA ASP A 21 -13.69 -6.48 11.78
C ASP A 21 -12.80 -7.16 12.84
N ARG A 22 -11.51 -6.90 12.75
CA ARG A 22 -10.50 -7.24 13.75
C ARG A 22 -9.63 -6.02 13.99
N SER A 23 -9.42 -5.69 15.26
CA SER A 23 -8.59 -4.56 15.69
C SER A 23 -7.56 -5.03 16.71
N ASN A 24 -6.39 -4.39 16.70
CA ASN A 24 -5.34 -4.50 17.71
C ASN A 24 -4.56 -3.16 17.85
N ALA A 25 -3.44 -3.14 18.56
CA ALA A 25 -2.63 -1.93 18.73
C ALA A 25 -2.07 -1.33 17.43
N ARG A 26 -2.01 -2.09 16.33
CA ARG A 26 -1.54 -1.65 15.01
C ARG A 26 -2.71 -1.20 14.12
N THR A 27 -3.92 -1.10 14.64
CA THR A 27 -5.09 -0.71 13.84
C THR A 27 -4.93 0.72 13.34
N ALA A 28 -5.02 0.90 12.02
CA ALA A 28 -5.11 2.21 11.40
C ALA A 28 -6.49 2.37 10.74
N THR A 29 -7.01 3.60 10.76
CA THR A 29 -8.22 3.99 10.05
C THR A 29 -7.88 5.03 9.00
N GLY A 30 -8.63 5.05 7.91
CA GLY A 30 -8.52 6.03 6.85
C GLY A 30 -9.81 6.11 6.06
N PHE A 31 -9.74 6.74 4.90
CA PHE A 31 -10.87 6.89 4.00
C PHE A 31 -10.56 6.28 2.64
N THR A 32 -11.55 5.60 2.07
CA THR A 32 -11.51 5.14 0.68
C THR A 32 -11.63 6.31 -0.27
N ARG A 33 -11.40 6.08 -1.57
CA ARG A 33 -11.65 7.09 -2.61
C ARG A 33 -13.10 7.57 -2.64
N LYS A 34 -14.04 6.69 -2.26
CA LYS A 34 -15.47 6.99 -2.17
C LYS A 34 -15.84 7.70 -0.86
N GLY A 35 -14.86 8.02 0.00
CA GLY A 35 -15.07 8.68 1.29
C GLY A 35 -15.60 7.75 2.38
N LEU A 36 -15.59 6.43 2.16
CA LEU A 36 -16.04 5.45 3.14
C LEU A 36 -14.96 5.23 4.20
N SER A 37 -15.36 5.00 5.45
CA SER A 37 -14.41 4.66 6.50
C SER A 37 -13.85 3.25 6.30
N ILE A 38 -12.52 3.15 6.24
CA ILE A 38 -11.81 1.88 6.12
C ILE A 38 -10.84 1.71 7.29
N LYS A 39 -10.71 0.46 7.74
CA LYS A 39 -9.84 0.04 8.82
C LYS A 39 -8.92 -1.08 8.34
N ALA A 40 -7.64 -0.95 8.65
CA ALA A 40 -6.62 -1.97 8.40
C ALA A 40 -5.96 -2.39 9.72
N SER A 41 -5.68 -3.67 9.89
CA SER A 41 -5.04 -4.21 11.10
C SER A 41 -4.08 -5.34 10.77
N PHE A 42 -2.81 -5.17 11.18
CA PHE A 42 -1.77 -6.18 11.02
C PHE A 42 -1.65 -7.04 12.27
N PHE A 43 -1.77 -8.35 12.10
CA PHE A 43 -1.56 -9.34 13.14
C PHE A 43 -0.23 -10.06 12.87
N PRO A 44 0.87 -9.61 13.49
CA PRO A 44 2.16 -10.26 13.34
C PRO A 44 2.09 -11.68 13.91
N ASN A 45 2.47 -12.67 13.11
CA ASN A 45 2.68 -14.03 13.56
C ASN A 45 4.17 -14.34 13.58
N ARG A 46 4.56 -15.34 14.37
CA ARG A 46 5.92 -15.87 14.37
C ARG A 46 6.05 -16.85 13.21
N PRO A 47 6.98 -16.65 12.25
CA PRO A 47 7.21 -17.65 11.22
C PRO A 47 7.51 -19.05 11.81
N PRO A 48 7.06 -20.12 11.13
CA PRO A 48 6.66 -20.17 9.73
C PRO A 48 5.22 -19.72 9.43
N GLN A 49 4.43 -19.34 10.44
CA GLN A 49 3.06 -18.87 10.21
C GLN A 49 3.06 -17.49 9.56
N PRO A 50 2.30 -17.27 8.47
CA PRO A 50 2.21 -15.95 7.87
C PRO A 50 1.42 -15.00 8.78
N SER A 51 1.93 -13.80 8.98
CA SER A 51 1.22 -12.65 9.54
C SER A 51 0.01 -12.31 8.67
N LYS A 52 -1.02 -11.75 9.31
CA LYS A 52 -2.33 -11.54 8.68
C LYS A 52 -2.66 -10.06 8.60
N LEU A 53 -2.98 -9.59 7.41
CA LEU A 53 -3.59 -8.27 7.19
C LEU A 53 -5.11 -8.42 7.20
N TRP A 54 -5.80 -7.69 8.07
CA TRP A 54 -7.25 -7.59 8.10
C TRP A 54 -7.70 -6.24 7.58
N VAL A 55 -8.71 -6.22 6.71
CA VAL A 55 -9.33 -5.01 6.17
C VAL A 55 -10.83 -5.04 6.45
N HIS A 56 -11.36 -3.92 6.89
CA HIS A 56 -12.78 -3.76 7.16
C HIS A 56 -13.28 -2.41 6.68
N CYS A 57 -14.39 -2.39 5.96
CA CYS A 57 -15.13 -1.19 5.60
C CYS A 57 -16.60 -1.45 5.92
N GLN A 58 -17.11 -0.82 6.96
CA GLN A 58 -18.47 -1.09 7.47
C GLN A 58 -19.56 -0.61 6.52
N GLU A 59 -19.29 0.50 5.83
CA GLU A 59 -20.24 1.20 4.96
C GLU A 59 -20.30 0.61 3.54
N ALA A 60 -19.36 -0.27 3.20
CA ALA A 60 -19.32 -0.91 1.90
C ALA A 60 -20.34 -2.05 1.80
N VAL A 61 -21.00 -2.15 0.65
CA VAL A 61 -21.87 -3.29 0.31
C VAL A 61 -21.01 -4.55 0.09
N HIS A 62 -19.84 -4.37 -0.52
CA HIS A 62 -18.90 -5.44 -0.79
C HIS A 62 -17.45 -4.96 -0.63
N VAL A 63 -16.64 -5.80 0.00
CA VAL A 63 -15.19 -5.63 0.12
C VAL A 63 -14.57 -6.91 -0.40
N ASP A 64 -13.78 -6.81 -1.46
CA ASP A 64 -13.06 -7.95 -2.01
C ASP A 64 -11.85 -8.30 -1.12
N THR A 65 -11.29 -9.49 -1.30
CA THR A 65 -10.09 -9.93 -0.60
C THR A 65 -8.94 -8.96 -0.85
N PRO A 66 -8.40 -8.29 0.19
CA PRO A 66 -7.30 -7.35 0.00
C PRO A 66 -6.04 -8.10 -0.42
N ARG A 67 -5.22 -7.48 -1.28
CA ARG A 67 -3.98 -8.07 -1.77
C ARG A 67 -2.77 -7.23 -1.39
N VAL A 68 -1.84 -7.85 -0.66
CA VAL A 68 -0.54 -7.29 -0.30
C VAL A 68 0.36 -7.31 -1.53
N LEU A 69 0.92 -6.16 -1.87
CA LEU A 69 1.78 -5.98 -3.04
C LEU A 69 3.25 -5.98 -2.64
N CYS A 70 3.60 -5.20 -1.63
CA CYS A 70 4.95 -5.16 -1.10
C CYS A 70 4.98 -4.81 0.39
N ILE A 71 6.09 -5.15 1.03
CA ILE A 71 6.36 -4.81 2.42
C ILE A 71 7.80 -4.32 2.52
N ALA A 72 8.00 -3.20 3.21
CA ALA A 72 9.31 -2.69 3.59
C ALA A 72 9.24 -2.18 5.04
N GLY A 73 10.02 -2.79 5.93
CA GLY A 73 9.99 -2.44 7.35
C GLY A 73 8.60 -2.61 7.97
N ASP A 74 8.04 -1.51 8.47
CA ASP A 74 6.68 -1.41 9.01
C ASP A 74 5.63 -0.94 7.98
N LEU A 75 6.03 -0.70 6.73
CA LEU A 75 5.15 -0.28 5.64
C LEU A 75 4.64 -1.48 4.85
N ILE A 76 3.34 -1.48 4.62
CA ILE A 76 2.62 -2.48 3.83
C ILE A 76 1.87 -1.74 2.73
N LEU A 77 2.22 -1.99 1.47
CA LEU A 77 1.42 -1.57 0.34
C LEU A 77 0.43 -2.69 0.02
N PHE A 78 -0.85 -2.37 0.05
CA PHE A 78 -1.89 -3.30 -0.37
C PHE A 78 -2.94 -2.59 -1.21
N ARG A 79 -3.70 -3.37 -1.97
CA ARG A 79 -4.90 -2.89 -2.63
C ARG A 79 -6.13 -3.62 -2.14
N VAL A 80 -7.28 -2.99 -2.29
CA VAL A 80 -8.58 -3.59 -2.02
C VAL A 80 -9.61 -2.97 -2.96
N ASP A 81 -10.51 -3.80 -3.49
CA ASP A 81 -11.67 -3.32 -4.19
C ASP A 81 -12.84 -3.16 -3.21
N ILE A 82 -13.45 -1.97 -3.22
CA ILE A 82 -14.52 -1.59 -2.32
C ILE A 82 -15.69 -1.06 -3.16
N SER A 83 -16.75 -1.86 -3.20
CA SER A 83 -17.97 -1.53 -3.91
C SER A 83 -19.08 -1.12 -2.95
N ASP A 84 -19.74 -0.02 -3.31
CA ASP A 84 -20.97 0.52 -2.70
C ASP A 84 -22.22 0.07 -3.46
N CYS A 85 -22.07 -0.68 -4.54
CA CYS A 85 -23.15 -1.33 -5.28
C CYS A 85 -22.96 -2.86 -5.32
N VAL A 86 -24.07 -3.59 -5.49
CA VAL A 86 -24.04 -5.04 -5.72
C VAL A 86 -23.20 -5.29 -6.99
N PRO A 87 -22.16 -6.14 -6.95
CA PRO A 87 -21.28 -6.32 -8.08
C PRO A 87 -22.06 -6.93 -9.25
N ASP A 88 -22.38 -6.11 -10.25
CA ASP A 88 -23.14 -6.56 -11.42
C ASP A 88 -22.24 -7.21 -12.47
N SER A 89 -20.91 -7.24 -12.27
CA SER A 89 -20.04 -7.80 -13.29
C SER A 89 -18.70 -8.33 -12.78
N ARG A 90 -18.26 -9.39 -13.45
CA ARG A 90 -16.98 -10.11 -13.33
C ARG A 90 -15.79 -9.27 -13.84
N PHE A 91 -15.88 -7.95 -13.76
CA PHE A 91 -14.98 -7.00 -14.42
C PHE A 91 -14.65 -5.78 -13.54
N SER A 92 -14.44 -5.96 -12.23
CA SER A 92 -13.75 -4.91 -11.50
C SER A 92 -12.35 -4.75 -12.10
N MET A 93 -12.09 -3.60 -12.73
CA MET A 93 -10.78 -3.34 -13.30
C MET A 93 -9.82 -2.98 -12.18
N ARG A 94 -8.52 -3.31 -12.32
CA ARG A 94 -7.50 -2.91 -11.32
C ARG A 94 -7.45 -1.41 -11.04
N GLN A 95 -8.02 -0.60 -11.94
CA GLN A 95 -8.14 0.85 -11.85
C GLN A 95 -9.22 1.29 -10.82
N ASP A 96 -10.14 0.39 -10.47
CA ASP A 96 -11.21 0.61 -9.50
C ASP A 96 -10.75 0.32 -8.07
N CYS A 97 -9.70 -0.49 -7.91
CA CYS A 97 -9.09 -0.78 -6.61
C CYS A 97 -8.52 0.47 -5.94
N ASP A 98 -8.74 0.60 -4.64
CA ASP A 98 -8.04 1.56 -3.79
C ASP A 98 -6.71 0.97 -3.31
N TYR A 99 -5.64 1.76 -3.44
CA TYR A 99 -4.29 1.41 -3.02
C TYR A 99 -3.96 2.16 -1.75
N PHE A 100 -3.40 1.46 -0.76
CA PHE A 100 -3.09 2.04 0.53
C PHE A 100 -1.65 1.75 0.94
N ILE A 101 -0.97 2.76 1.46
CA ILE A 101 0.22 2.57 2.29
C ILE A 101 -0.25 2.48 3.73
N TYR A 102 0.04 1.36 4.36
CA TYR A 102 -0.27 1.11 5.75
C TYR A 102 1.00 0.96 6.55
N ARG A 103 1.21 1.89 7.48
CA ARG A 103 2.25 1.78 8.49
C ARG A 103 1.71 0.98 9.67
N ALA A 104 2.23 -0.23 9.84
CA ALA A 104 1.84 -1.18 10.88
C ALA A 104 2.63 -0.98 12.19
N ASP A 105 3.09 0.23 12.50
CA ASP A 105 3.75 0.57 13.77
C ASP A 105 2.73 0.54 14.92
N PRO A 106 2.96 -0.20 16.01
CA PRO A 106 2.05 -0.22 17.16
C PRO A 106 1.94 1.13 17.89
N ASN A 107 2.90 2.04 17.72
CA ASN A 107 2.88 3.35 18.35
C ASN A 107 2.21 4.42 17.48
N LEU A 108 2.28 4.26 16.15
CA LEU A 108 1.72 5.21 15.19
C LEU A 108 1.20 4.48 13.94
N PRO A 109 0.08 3.74 14.08
CA PRO A 109 -0.52 3.08 12.94
C PRO A 109 -1.21 4.11 12.04
N VAL A 110 -0.83 4.16 10.76
CA VAL A 110 -1.35 5.15 9.79
C VAL A 110 -1.74 4.44 8.50
N LEU A 111 -2.88 4.83 7.94
CA LEU A 111 -3.40 4.32 6.69
C LEU A 111 -3.61 5.47 5.70
N THR A 112 -2.84 5.46 4.62
CA THR A 112 -2.83 6.53 3.62
C THR A 112 -3.30 6.01 2.28
N LEU A 113 -4.33 6.62 1.71
CA LEU A 113 -4.83 6.33 0.37
C LEU A 113 -3.86 6.91 -0.68
N LEU A 114 -3.48 6.10 -1.66
CA LEU A 114 -2.70 6.52 -2.82
C LEU A 114 -3.61 6.83 -4.00
N THR A 115 -3.78 8.11 -4.31
CA THR A 115 -4.63 8.59 -5.42
C THR A 115 -3.90 8.59 -6.76
N GLU A 116 -2.57 8.74 -6.78
CA GLU A 116 -1.77 8.86 -8.01
C GLU A 116 -1.53 7.54 -8.76
N MET A 117 -1.70 6.40 -8.08
CA MET A 117 -1.53 5.06 -8.66
C MET A 117 -2.58 4.75 -9.76
N ARG A 118 -3.60 5.59 -9.94
CA ARG A 118 -4.65 5.43 -10.95
C ARG A 118 -4.18 5.65 -12.39
N SER A 119 -3.13 6.43 -12.61
CA SER A 119 -2.74 6.87 -13.95
C SER A 119 -1.81 5.90 -14.68
N ARG A 120 -1.22 4.95 -13.95
CA ARG A 120 -0.27 3.98 -14.48
C ARG A 120 -0.88 2.60 -14.33
N CYS A 121 -1.18 1.95 -15.46
CA CYS A 121 -1.58 0.55 -15.50
C CYS A 121 -0.38 -0.34 -15.13
N PHE A 122 0.09 -0.28 -13.89
CA PHE A 122 1.19 -1.12 -13.42
C PHE A 122 0.65 -2.47 -12.94
N GLU A 123 1.40 -3.53 -13.20
CA GLU A 123 1.08 -4.83 -12.63
C GLU A 123 1.49 -4.87 -11.15
N ASP A 124 0.85 -5.74 -10.38
CA ASP A 124 1.20 -5.97 -8.96
C ASP A 124 2.68 -6.22 -8.73
N ARG A 125 3.35 -6.80 -9.74
CA ARG A 125 4.78 -7.15 -9.73
C ARG A 125 5.69 -5.92 -9.90
N ASP A 126 5.15 -4.82 -10.38
CA ASP A 126 5.89 -3.59 -10.65
C ASP A 126 5.93 -2.68 -9.40
N ALA A 127 5.18 -3.01 -8.35
CA ALA A 127 5.13 -2.24 -7.11
C ALA A 127 6.21 -2.71 -6.12
N GLY A 128 7.15 -1.82 -5.80
CA GLY A 128 8.17 -2.02 -4.77
C GLY A 128 8.21 -0.84 -3.80
N ALA A 129 8.72 -1.08 -2.59
CA ALA A 129 9.04 -0.03 -1.63
C ALA A 129 10.56 0.14 -1.58
N GLN A 130 11.02 1.38 -1.76
CA GLN A 130 12.42 1.75 -1.64
C GLN A 130 12.57 2.62 -0.39
N GLU A 131 13.48 2.23 0.50
CA GLU A 131 13.89 3.06 1.62
C GLU A 131 14.48 4.38 1.08
N PRO A 132 14.20 5.55 1.70
CA PRO A 132 14.81 6.79 1.27
C PRO A 132 16.34 6.67 1.35
N ASP A 133 17.01 6.90 0.22
CA ASP A 133 18.47 6.87 0.17
C ASP A 133 19.02 8.04 0.99
N ALA A 134 19.73 7.73 2.07
CA ALA A 134 20.20 8.71 3.05
C ALA A 134 21.44 9.49 2.59
N THR A 135 21.69 9.58 1.27
CA THR A 135 22.86 10.29 0.71
C THR A 135 22.51 11.55 -0.06
N VAL A 136 21.29 12.10 0.07
CA VAL A 136 21.03 13.45 -0.42
C VAL A 136 21.55 14.44 0.62
N ASP A 137 22.81 14.79 0.47
CA ASP A 137 23.43 15.98 1.03
C ASP A 137 22.50 17.18 0.74
N ASP A 138 22.08 17.89 1.78
CA ASP A 138 21.20 19.07 1.70
C ASP A 138 21.92 20.20 0.95
N ASP A 139 21.85 20.21 -0.38
CA ASP A 139 22.29 21.36 -1.20
C ASP A 139 21.06 22.26 -1.50
N PRO A 140 20.96 23.48 -0.92
CA PRO A 140 19.71 24.24 -0.85
C PRO A 140 19.34 25.00 -2.14
N TYR A 141 19.69 24.48 -3.32
CA TYR A 141 19.57 25.20 -4.60
C TYR A 141 18.70 24.52 -5.67
N TYR A 142 17.59 23.85 -5.33
CA TYR A 142 16.59 23.49 -6.37
C TYR A 142 15.16 23.64 -5.87
N THR A 143 14.68 24.88 -5.95
CA THR A 143 13.25 25.22 -5.96
C THR A 143 12.71 24.95 -7.37
N GLU A 144 11.63 24.17 -7.44
CA GLU A 144 10.59 24.20 -8.47
C GLU A 144 11.03 23.95 -9.94
N GLY A 145 10.77 22.74 -10.45
CA GLY A 145 10.96 22.44 -11.87
C GLY A 145 10.40 21.08 -12.26
N SER A 146 9.30 21.09 -13.01
CA SER A 146 8.69 19.94 -13.66
C SER A 146 9.63 19.27 -14.67
N TYR A 147 9.74 17.94 -14.64
CA TYR A 147 10.41 17.18 -15.70
C TYR A 147 9.38 16.45 -16.55
N TYR A 148 9.15 16.99 -17.75
CA TYR A 148 8.72 16.23 -18.91
C TYR A 148 9.97 15.69 -19.60
N TYR A 149 10.05 14.39 -19.87
CA TYR A 149 10.97 13.87 -20.88
C TYR A 149 10.20 13.69 -22.19
N VAL A 150 10.61 14.47 -23.20
CA VAL A 150 10.28 14.25 -24.60
C VAL A 150 11.34 13.29 -25.13
N GLN A 151 10.94 12.10 -25.57
CA GLN A 151 11.85 11.13 -26.15
C GLN A 151 12.17 11.56 -27.58
N ALA A 152 13.45 11.71 -27.89
CA ALA A 152 13.92 11.93 -29.25
C ALA A 152 13.56 10.69 -30.09
N ALA A 153 12.93 10.92 -31.25
CA ALA A 153 12.82 9.89 -32.27
C ALA A 153 14.23 9.62 -32.79
N ASP A 154 14.72 8.41 -32.56
CA ASP A 154 15.93 7.91 -33.21
C ASP A 154 15.73 7.96 -34.73
N ASN A 155 16.65 8.67 -35.36
CA ASN A 155 16.85 8.71 -36.78
C ASN A 155 17.78 7.56 -37.14
N ASP A 156 17.23 6.45 -37.62
CA ASP A 156 17.99 5.43 -38.32
C ASP A 156 17.82 5.57 -39.84
N GLN A 157 18.98 5.62 -40.49
CA GLN A 157 19.24 5.80 -41.90
C GLN A 157 18.76 4.63 -42.77
N GLU A 158 18.34 4.94 -44.01
CA GLU A 158 19.04 4.49 -45.23
C GLU A 158 18.78 5.47 -46.39
#